data_AF-A0A2K3MCB4-F1
#
_entry.id   AF-A0A2K3MCB4-F1
#
_cell.length_a   1.000
_cell.length_b   1.000
_cell.length_c   1.000
_cell.angle_alpha   90.00
_cell.angle_beta   90.00
_cell.angle_gamma   90.00
#
_symmetry.space_group_name_H-M   'P 1'
#
loop_
_entity.id
_entity.type
_entity.pdbx_description
1 polymer ?
#
loop_
_entity_poly.entity_id
_entity_poly.type
_entity_poly.pdbx_seq_one_letter_code
_entity_poly.pdbx_strand_id
1 'polypeptide(L)'
;TAFRNAKLACDRLAGTLANCTTMSKEKMANGEEPSCLIDFWMQATIREIEETNDNGVTVPPFSTDAEIGGYLFDFLFAAQDASTSSLLWAVALLDSHPEVLAKVREEVARIWLPESDTLITSEQLTKMKYTQAVAREVVRYRPPATLVPHITIETFPLTESYSIPKGTLVFPSVFESSFQGFTEPDRFDPDRFSEERKEDEIFKRNFLAFGVGPHQCVGQRYALNQLVLFISMFTSLIDFKRDRTDGCDETVYVPTICPKDDCKVFLSKRCTRYPSFPRVGELITGP
;
A
#
# COMPACT_ATOMS: atom_id res chain seq x y z
N THR A 1 2.72 25.80 -19.58
CA THR A 1 3.78 25.32 -18.68
C THR A 1 3.32 24.01 -18.06
N ALA A 2 4.25 23.15 -17.61
CA ALA A 2 3.92 21.90 -16.93
C ALA A 2 2.99 22.13 -15.72
N PHE A 3 3.24 23.18 -14.93
CA PHE A 3 2.41 23.56 -13.79
C PHE A 3 0.94 23.86 -14.17
N ARG A 4 0.71 24.62 -15.26
CA ARG A 4 -0.67 24.87 -15.74
C ARG A 4 -1.37 23.57 -16.14
N ASN A 5 -0.65 22.67 -16.82
CA ASN A 5 -1.21 21.40 -17.26
C ASN A 5 -1.54 20.50 -16.05
N ALA A 6 -0.66 20.47 -15.04
CA ALA A 6 -0.90 19.75 -13.79
C ALA A 6 -2.14 20.28 -13.07
N LYS A 7 -2.27 21.61 -12.89
CA LYS A 7 -3.46 22.22 -12.27
C LYS A 7 -4.75 21.82 -13.01
N LEU A 8 -4.77 21.97 -14.33
CA LEU A 8 -5.94 21.59 -15.14
C LEU A 8 -6.21 20.09 -15.09
N ALA A 9 -5.19 19.25 -14.91
CA ALA A 9 -5.36 17.80 -14.77
C ALA A 9 -5.99 17.45 -13.41
N CYS A 10 -5.54 18.07 -12.31
CA CYS A 10 -6.13 17.85 -10.99
C CYS A 10 -7.63 18.19 -10.97
N ASP A 11 -8.01 19.37 -11.49
CA ASP A 11 -9.42 19.79 -11.54
C ASP A 11 -10.28 18.80 -12.33
N ARG A 12 -9.76 18.31 -13.47
CA ARG A 12 -10.45 17.31 -14.30
C ARG A 12 -10.58 15.97 -13.61
N LEU A 13 -9.52 15.48 -12.97
CA LEU A 13 -9.51 14.19 -12.26
C LEU A 13 -10.48 14.21 -11.08
N ALA A 14 -10.45 15.28 -10.27
CA ALA A 14 -11.40 15.44 -9.16
C ALA A 14 -12.85 15.46 -9.67
N GLY A 15 -13.13 16.18 -10.77
CA GLY A 15 -14.46 16.19 -11.40
C GLY A 15 -14.89 14.82 -11.94
N THR A 16 -13.97 14.06 -12.54
CA THR A 16 -14.25 12.69 -12.99
C THR A 16 -14.58 11.78 -11.81
N LEU A 17 -13.80 11.84 -10.73
CA LEU A 17 -14.04 11.02 -9.53
C LEU A 17 -15.33 11.41 -8.82
N ALA A 18 -15.69 12.69 -8.80
CA ALA A 18 -16.98 13.14 -8.28
C ALA A 18 -18.15 12.54 -9.09
N ASN A 19 -18.06 12.50 -10.41
CA ASN A 19 -19.08 11.82 -11.23
C ASN A 19 -19.16 10.32 -10.92
N CYS A 20 -18.01 9.65 -10.69
CA CYS A 20 -18.01 8.26 -10.23
C CYS A 20 -18.69 8.09 -8.88
N THR A 21 -18.51 9.04 -7.96
CA THR A 21 -19.21 9.07 -6.67
C THR A 21 -20.72 9.19 -6.87
N THR A 22 -21.19 10.11 -7.72
CA THR A 22 -22.62 10.24 -8.04
C THR A 22 -23.19 8.93 -8.59
N MET A 23 -22.52 8.33 -9.58
CA MET A 23 -22.94 7.05 -10.17
C MET A 23 -22.99 5.92 -9.13
N SER A 24 -21.99 5.84 -8.26
CA SER A 24 -21.93 4.84 -7.19
C SER A 24 -23.02 5.06 -6.14
N LYS A 25 -23.34 6.32 -5.83
CA LYS A 25 -24.43 6.67 -4.92
C LYS A 25 -25.79 6.25 -5.45
N GLU A 26 -26.06 6.50 -6.73
CA GLU A 26 -27.28 6.01 -7.40
C GLU A 26 -27.36 4.49 -7.38
N LYS A 27 -26.25 3.82 -7.72
CA LYS A 27 -26.12 2.36 -7.69
C LYS A 27 -26.45 1.79 -6.29
N MET A 28 -25.86 2.34 -5.23
CA MET A 28 -26.09 1.88 -3.86
C MET A 28 -27.51 2.21 -3.36
N ALA A 29 -28.08 3.35 -3.76
CA ALA A 29 -29.47 3.70 -3.43
C ALA A 29 -30.49 2.75 -4.08
N ASN A 30 -30.15 2.16 -5.23
CA ASN A 30 -30.96 1.12 -5.88
C ASN A 30 -30.83 -0.26 -5.23
N GLY A 31 -30.01 -0.41 -4.18
CA GLY A 31 -29.79 -1.69 -3.49
C GLY A 31 -28.92 -2.67 -4.25
N GLU A 32 -28.11 -2.21 -5.21
CA GLU A 32 -27.15 -3.06 -5.91
C GLU A 32 -25.96 -3.42 -5.00
N GLU A 33 -25.32 -4.55 -5.28
CA GLU A 33 -24.17 -5.02 -4.49
C GLU A 33 -22.91 -4.13 -4.67
N PRO A 34 -22.23 -3.76 -3.57
CA PRO A 34 -21.01 -2.98 -3.64
C PRO A 34 -19.86 -3.79 -4.22
N SER A 35 -19.10 -3.16 -5.11
CA SER A 35 -18.06 -3.82 -5.92
C SER A 35 -16.69 -3.15 -5.84
N CYS A 36 -16.64 -1.92 -5.33
CA CYS A 36 -15.42 -1.13 -5.23
C CYS A 36 -15.44 -0.26 -3.97
N LEU A 37 -14.31 0.40 -3.67
CA LEU A 37 -14.18 1.30 -2.51
C LEU A 37 -15.27 2.38 -2.49
N ILE A 38 -15.60 2.95 -3.65
CA ILE A 38 -16.61 4.01 -3.75
C ILE A 38 -17.98 3.47 -3.36
N ASP A 39 -18.34 2.27 -3.83
CA ASP A 39 -19.61 1.63 -3.49
C ASP A 39 -19.75 1.39 -1.99
N PHE A 40 -18.72 0.80 -1.36
CA PHE A 40 -18.75 0.58 0.09
C PHE A 40 -18.83 1.90 0.88
N TRP A 41 -18.16 2.94 0.41
CA TRP A 41 -18.28 4.28 1.00
C TRP A 41 -19.70 4.81 0.82
N MET A 42 -20.27 4.73 -0.38
CA MET A 42 -21.60 5.27 -0.67
C MET A 42 -22.70 4.53 0.06
N GLN A 43 -22.58 3.22 0.21
CA GLN A 43 -23.47 2.42 1.05
C GLN A 43 -23.48 2.94 2.50
N ALA A 44 -22.31 3.21 3.08
CA ALA A 44 -22.20 3.76 4.44
C ALA A 44 -22.77 5.19 4.52
N THR A 45 -22.45 6.05 3.55
CA THR A 45 -22.94 7.43 3.49
C THR A 45 -24.46 7.51 3.36
N ILE A 46 -25.07 6.67 2.52
CA ILE A 46 -26.54 6.62 2.37
C ILE A 46 -27.18 6.19 3.69
N ARG A 47 -26.65 5.14 4.33
CA ARG A 47 -27.15 4.67 5.62
C ARG A 47 -27.11 5.77 6.68
N GLU A 48 -26.02 6.53 6.75
CA GLU A 48 -25.88 7.65 7.68
C GLU A 48 -26.87 8.78 7.37
N ILE A 49 -27.07 9.13 6.09
CA ILE A 49 -28.07 10.12 5.67
C ILE A 49 -29.47 9.71 6.15
N GLU A 50 -29.85 8.44 5.93
CA GLU A 50 -31.13 7.88 6.38
C GLU A 50 -31.30 7.97 7.90
N GLU A 51 -30.27 7.58 8.67
CA GLU A 51 -30.26 7.66 10.14
C GLU A 51 -30.34 9.12 10.65
N THR A 52 -29.79 10.09 9.91
CA THR A 52 -29.79 11.52 10.29
C THR A 52 -31.09 12.25 9.94
N ASN A 53 -31.78 11.84 8.87
CA ASN A 53 -33.10 12.37 8.50
C ASN A 53 -34.14 12.15 9.60
N ASP A 54 -34.04 11.06 10.35
CA ASP A 54 -34.88 10.77 11.51
C ASP A 54 -34.55 11.66 12.74
N ASN A 55 -33.35 12.25 12.80
CA ASN A 55 -32.82 12.96 13.97
C ASN A 55 -32.57 14.48 13.75
N GLY A 56 -32.92 15.02 12.58
CA GLY A 56 -32.88 16.47 12.32
C GLY A 56 -31.53 17.05 11.88
N VAL A 57 -30.59 16.21 11.42
CA VAL A 57 -29.39 16.64 10.68
C VAL A 57 -29.53 16.12 9.25
N THR A 58 -29.30 16.93 8.22
CA THR A 58 -29.73 16.59 6.86
C THR A 58 -28.69 15.85 6.02
N VAL A 59 -27.39 16.01 6.29
CA VAL A 59 -26.30 15.39 5.51
C VAL A 59 -25.04 15.25 6.40
N PRO A 60 -24.31 14.11 6.36
CA PRO A 60 -23.02 13.97 7.01
C PRO A 60 -22.03 15.04 6.53
N PRO A 61 -21.22 15.65 7.41
CA PRO A 61 -20.23 16.62 6.99
C PRO A 61 -19.22 16.00 6.03
N PHE A 62 -18.74 16.79 5.06
CA PHE A 62 -17.72 16.38 4.10
C PHE A 62 -18.09 15.20 3.18
N SER A 63 -19.38 15.04 2.87
CA SER A 63 -19.91 13.91 2.11
C SER A 63 -20.53 14.29 0.76
N THR A 64 -20.25 15.50 0.26
CA THR A 64 -20.66 15.85 -1.10
C THR A 64 -19.87 15.03 -2.13
N ASP A 65 -20.47 14.77 -3.29
CA ASP A 65 -19.82 14.00 -4.36
C ASP A 65 -18.47 14.63 -4.78
N ALA A 66 -18.38 15.97 -4.75
CA ALA A 66 -17.14 16.69 -5.02
C ALA A 66 -16.06 16.47 -3.94
N GLU A 67 -16.44 16.50 -2.66
CA GLU A 67 -15.51 16.25 -1.55
C GLU A 67 -14.99 14.82 -1.57
N ILE A 68 -15.88 13.84 -1.74
CA ILE A 68 -15.50 12.43 -1.85
C ILE A 68 -14.64 12.18 -3.09
N GLY A 69 -15.00 12.79 -4.24
CA GLY A 69 -14.17 12.75 -5.44
C GLY A 69 -12.75 13.31 -5.20
N GLY A 70 -12.65 14.38 -4.39
CA GLY A 70 -11.37 14.91 -3.91
C GLY A 70 -10.60 13.92 -3.03
N TYR A 71 -11.25 13.31 -2.05
CA TYR A 71 -10.61 12.32 -1.17
C TYR A 71 -10.14 11.06 -1.92
N LEU A 72 -10.89 10.62 -2.94
CA LEU A 72 -10.46 9.54 -3.82
C LEU A 72 -9.20 9.93 -4.60
N PHE A 73 -9.09 11.18 -5.04
CA PHE A 73 -7.87 11.69 -5.68
C PHE A 73 -6.69 11.68 -4.70
N ASP A 74 -6.91 12.11 -3.46
CA ASP A 74 -5.87 12.07 -2.41
C ASP A 74 -5.40 10.64 -2.13
N PHE A 75 -6.31 9.66 -2.07
CA PHE A 75 -5.95 8.25 -1.88
C PHE A 75 -5.13 7.70 -3.04
N LEU A 76 -5.52 8.00 -4.28
CA LEU A 76 -4.76 7.58 -5.47
C LEU A 76 -3.37 8.22 -5.50
N PHE A 77 -3.29 9.51 -5.20
CA PHE A 77 -2.03 10.24 -5.13
C PHE A 77 -1.11 9.65 -4.06
N ALA A 78 -1.61 9.43 -2.85
CA ALA A 78 -0.84 8.87 -1.75
C ALA A 78 -0.36 7.43 -2.02
N ALA A 79 -1.19 6.61 -2.68
CA ALA A 79 -0.88 5.20 -2.91
C ALA A 79 0.10 4.97 -4.07
N GLN A 80 0.01 5.75 -5.16
CA GLN A 80 0.69 5.46 -6.43
C GLN A 80 2.21 5.32 -6.27
N ASP A 81 2.88 6.34 -5.75
CA ASP A 81 4.34 6.36 -5.63
C ASP A 81 4.83 5.43 -4.51
N ALA A 82 4.04 5.26 -3.45
CA ALA A 82 4.35 4.38 -2.33
C ALA A 82 4.30 2.90 -2.73
N SER A 83 3.23 2.50 -3.43
CA SER A 83 3.10 1.15 -3.99
C SER A 83 4.18 0.89 -5.03
N THR A 84 4.40 1.80 -5.98
CA THR A 84 5.43 1.62 -7.02
C THR A 84 6.81 1.39 -6.42
N SER A 85 7.22 2.21 -5.44
CA SER A 85 8.46 1.99 -4.67
C SER A 85 8.52 0.59 -4.05
N SER A 86 7.46 0.19 -3.33
CA SER A 86 7.42 -1.10 -2.64
C SER A 86 7.54 -2.28 -3.62
N LEU A 87 6.90 -2.19 -4.79
CA LEU A 87 6.97 -3.22 -5.83
C LEU A 87 8.37 -3.32 -6.43
N LEU A 88 9.01 -2.18 -6.76
CA LEU A 88 10.38 -2.16 -7.30
C LEU A 88 11.38 -2.76 -6.31
N TRP A 89 11.28 -2.40 -5.03
CA TRP A 89 12.14 -2.96 -3.99
C TRP A 89 11.86 -4.44 -3.73
N ALA A 90 10.61 -4.89 -3.79
CA ALA A 90 10.30 -6.31 -3.70
C ALA A 90 10.99 -7.11 -4.82
N VAL A 91 10.95 -6.62 -6.06
CA VAL A 91 11.65 -7.27 -7.18
C VAL A 91 13.16 -7.27 -6.97
N ALA A 92 13.76 -6.14 -6.61
CA ALA A 92 15.20 -6.02 -6.38
C ALA A 92 15.70 -6.93 -5.22
N LEU A 93 14.95 -6.96 -4.11
CA LEU A 93 15.30 -7.74 -2.93
C LEU A 93 15.13 -9.24 -3.17
N LEU A 94 14.06 -9.66 -3.85
CA LEU A 94 13.85 -11.07 -4.19
C LEU A 94 14.86 -11.61 -5.22
N ASP A 95 15.29 -10.80 -6.18
CA ASP A 95 16.38 -11.15 -7.12
C ASP A 95 17.71 -11.35 -6.37
N SER A 96 17.98 -10.50 -5.37
CA SER A 96 19.22 -10.53 -4.58
C SER A 96 19.25 -11.62 -3.49
N HIS A 97 18.09 -12.21 -3.16
CA HIS A 97 17.92 -13.22 -2.10
C HIS A 97 17.20 -14.47 -2.64
N PRO A 98 17.88 -15.30 -3.47
CA PRO A 98 17.27 -16.45 -4.13
C PRO A 98 16.70 -17.48 -3.15
N GLU A 99 17.25 -17.59 -1.94
CA GLU A 99 16.73 -18.42 -0.86
C GLU A 99 15.38 -17.94 -0.32
N VAL A 100 15.18 -16.62 -0.22
CA VAL A 100 13.89 -16.03 0.15
C VAL A 100 12.88 -16.26 -0.98
N LEU A 101 13.28 -16.01 -2.23
CA LEU A 101 12.45 -16.25 -3.40
C LEU A 101 12.02 -17.71 -3.53
N ALA A 102 12.92 -18.66 -3.24
CA ALA A 102 12.60 -20.09 -3.26
C ALA A 102 11.52 -20.44 -2.23
N LYS A 103 11.66 -19.97 -0.98
CA LYS A 103 10.66 -20.17 0.08
C LYS A 103 9.29 -19.57 -0.27
N VAL A 104 9.26 -18.36 -0.85
CA VAL A 104 8.01 -17.73 -1.34
C VAL A 104 7.35 -18.61 -2.39
N ARG A 105 8.10 -19.02 -3.42
CA ARG A 105 7.57 -19.86 -4.50
C ARG A 105 7.04 -21.20 -3.99
N GLU A 106 7.74 -21.80 -3.04
CA GLU A 106 7.33 -23.06 -2.42
C GLU A 106 6.04 -22.90 -1.61
N GLU A 107 5.92 -21.83 -0.81
CA GLU A 107 4.71 -21.51 -0.06
C GLU A 107 3.52 -21.26 -0.99
N VAL A 108 3.69 -20.39 -1.98
CA VAL A 108 2.61 -20.01 -2.89
C VAL A 108 2.14 -21.21 -3.70
N ALA A 109 3.05 -22.04 -4.22
CA ALA A 109 2.69 -23.23 -5.00
C ALA A 109 1.89 -24.28 -4.21
N ARG A 110 2.00 -24.31 -2.87
CA ARG A 110 1.14 -25.15 -2.02
C ARG A 110 -0.30 -24.63 -1.88
N ILE A 111 -0.51 -23.33 -2.11
CA ILE A 111 -1.78 -22.65 -1.83
C ILE A 111 -2.53 -22.32 -3.13
N TRP A 112 -1.81 -21.93 -4.17
CA TRP A 112 -2.34 -21.48 -5.44
C TRP A 112 -1.37 -21.78 -6.59
N LEU A 113 -1.92 -22.18 -7.74
CA LEU A 113 -1.15 -22.44 -8.95
C LEU A 113 -1.74 -21.61 -10.10
N PRO A 114 -0.92 -21.04 -10.99
CA PRO A 114 -1.40 -20.34 -12.19
C PRO A 114 -2.39 -21.15 -13.02
N GLU A 115 -2.21 -22.47 -13.06
CA GLU A 115 -3.02 -23.40 -13.83
C GLU A 115 -4.40 -23.70 -13.21
N SER A 116 -4.70 -23.19 -12.00
CA SER A 116 -6.02 -23.39 -11.39
C SER A 116 -7.13 -22.57 -12.05
N ASP A 117 -6.77 -21.55 -12.84
CA ASP A 117 -7.69 -20.54 -13.41
C ASP A 117 -8.63 -19.90 -12.37
N THR A 118 -8.23 -19.91 -11.09
CA THR A 118 -8.94 -19.25 -9.99
C THR A 118 -8.18 -18.02 -9.52
N LEU A 119 -8.91 -16.99 -9.08
CA LEU A 119 -8.29 -15.85 -8.41
C LEU A 119 -7.73 -16.27 -7.05
N ILE A 120 -6.63 -15.64 -6.63
CA ILE A 120 -6.15 -15.76 -5.25
C ILE A 120 -7.18 -15.09 -4.34
N THR A 121 -7.78 -15.86 -3.45
CA THR A 121 -8.79 -15.34 -2.51
C THR A 121 -8.14 -14.64 -1.32
N SER A 122 -8.91 -13.79 -0.63
CA SER A 122 -8.47 -13.19 0.64
C SER A 122 -8.05 -14.25 1.66
N GLU A 123 -8.80 -15.34 1.77
CA GLU A 123 -8.46 -16.45 2.66
C GLU A 123 -7.12 -17.10 2.29
N GLN A 124 -6.84 -17.32 1.01
CA GLN A 124 -5.55 -17.83 0.54
C GLN A 124 -4.41 -16.88 0.88
N LEU A 125 -4.58 -15.56 0.68
CA LEU A 125 -3.58 -14.56 1.08
C LEU A 125 -3.25 -14.67 2.57
N THR A 126 -4.24 -14.87 3.44
CA THR A 126 -3.98 -15.00 4.90
C THR A 126 -3.15 -16.22 5.26
N LYS A 127 -3.14 -17.26 4.42
CA LYS A 127 -2.36 -18.49 4.59
C LYS A 127 -0.91 -18.36 4.10
N MET A 128 -0.60 -17.35 3.28
CA MET A 128 0.75 -17.06 2.79
C MET A 128 1.56 -16.30 3.86
N LYS A 129 1.88 -16.97 4.96
CA LYS A 129 2.50 -16.35 6.15
C LYS A 129 3.92 -15.85 5.87
N TYR A 130 4.73 -16.66 5.19
CA TYR A 130 6.08 -16.27 4.81
C TYR A 130 6.08 -15.14 3.80
N THR A 131 5.19 -15.17 2.81
CA THR A 131 5.06 -14.09 1.83
C THR A 131 4.57 -12.78 2.48
N GLN A 132 3.71 -12.84 3.48
CA GLN A 132 3.36 -11.69 4.33
C GLN A 132 4.57 -11.15 5.10
N ALA A 133 5.42 -12.02 5.63
CA ALA A 133 6.64 -11.64 6.31
C ALA A 133 7.64 -10.94 5.35
N VAL A 134 7.76 -11.44 4.12
CA VAL A 134 8.56 -10.80 3.05
C VAL A 134 8.01 -9.41 2.73
N ALA A 135 6.70 -9.26 2.54
CA ALA A 135 6.09 -7.96 2.26
C ALA A 135 6.35 -6.94 3.37
N ARG A 136 6.31 -7.37 4.64
CA ARG A 136 6.65 -6.53 5.80
C ARG A 136 8.13 -6.16 5.84
N GLU A 137 9.02 -7.11 5.52
CA GLU A 137 10.46 -6.86 5.49
C GLU A 137 10.85 -5.91 4.35
N VAL A 138 10.19 -6.00 3.20
CA VAL A 138 10.38 -5.04 2.09
C VAL A 138 10.11 -3.60 2.57
N VAL A 139 8.97 -3.37 3.22
CA VAL A 139 8.62 -2.01 3.68
C VAL A 139 9.38 -1.56 4.93
N ARG A 140 9.89 -2.48 5.77
CA ARG A 140 10.82 -2.14 6.85
C ARG A 140 12.17 -1.70 6.26
N TYR A 141 12.71 -2.52 5.36
CA TYR A 141 14.05 -2.35 4.82
C TYR A 141 14.14 -1.18 3.82
N ARG A 142 13.06 -0.92 3.09
CA ARG A 142 12.92 0.18 2.11
C ARG A 142 11.52 0.82 2.19
N PRO A 143 11.24 1.60 3.25
CA PRO A 143 9.96 2.28 3.43
C PRO A 143 9.79 3.38 2.38
N PRO A 144 8.71 3.38 1.57
CA PRO A 144 8.56 4.35 0.49
C PRO A 144 8.62 5.82 0.94
N ALA A 145 7.95 6.14 2.05
CA ALA A 145 8.06 7.43 2.71
C ALA A 145 9.07 7.33 3.85
N THR A 146 10.17 8.08 3.75
CA THR A 146 11.29 7.99 4.71
C THR A 146 11.14 8.90 5.92
N LEU A 147 10.27 9.91 5.86
CA LEU A 147 9.99 10.85 6.94
C LEU A 147 8.57 11.43 6.80
N VAL A 148 8.02 11.97 7.90
CA VAL A 148 6.71 12.65 7.90
C VAL A 148 6.83 13.99 8.62
N PRO A 149 6.86 15.13 7.92
CA PRO A 149 7.05 16.43 8.56
C PRO A 149 5.86 16.82 9.43
N HIS A 150 6.14 17.39 10.60
CA HIS A 150 5.16 17.99 11.51
C HIS A 150 5.58 19.42 11.88
N ILE A 151 4.63 20.26 12.28
CA ILE A 151 4.90 21.58 12.88
C ILE A 151 4.33 21.59 14.30
N THR A 152 5.12 21.98 15.29
CA THR A 152 4.64 22.09 16.67
C THR A 152 3.67 23.26 16.84
N ILE A 153 2.48 22.99 17.36
CA ILE A 153 1.47 24.03 17.63
C ILE A 153 1.69 24.74 18.98
N GLU A 154 2.44 24.10 19.87
CA GLU A 154 2.87 24.60 21.16
C GLU A 154 4.24 24.01 21.52
N THR A 155 4.91 24.57 22.52
CA THR A 155 6.17 24.01 23.02
C THR A 155 5.87 22.70 23.73
N PHE A 156 6.53 21.60 23.33
CA PHE A 156 6.31 20.29 23.94
C PHE A 156 7.62 19.64 24.41
N PRO A 157 7.65 18.97 25.58
CA PRO A 157 8.81 18.23 26.04
C PRO A 157 9.01 16.97 25.20
N LEU A 158 10.12 16.88 24.47
CA LEU A 158 10.49 15.66 23.73
C LEU A 158 11.20 14.66 24.65
N THR A 159 12.06 15.17 25.53
CA THR A 159 12.75 14.41 26.57
C THR A 159 12.64 15.16 27.89
N GLU A 160 13.11 14.56 28.99
CA GLU A 160 13.17 15.23 30.29
C GLU A 160 14.05 16.51 30.28
N SER A 161 15.01 16.59 29.35
CA SER A 161 15.99 17.68 29.26
C SER A 161 15.80 18.59 28.05
N TYR A 162 14.90 18.26 27.12
CA TYR A 162 14.74 19.00 25.87
C TYR A 162 13.28 19.19 25.48
N SER A 163 12.91 20.45 25.26
CA SER A 163 11.60 20.85 24.75
C SER A 163 11.73 21.43 23.35
N ILE A 164 10.84 21.01 22.45
CA ILE A 164 10.77 21.55 21.10
C ILE A 164 9.90 22.81 21.15
N PRO A 165 10.42 23.99 20.74
CA PRO A 165 9.64 25.22 20.72
C PRO A 165 8.44 25.16 19.78
N LYS A 166 7.38 25.93 20.08
CA LYS A 166 6.27 26.19 19.14
C LYS A 166 6.78 26.67 17.77
N GLY A 167 6.16 26.20 16.69
CA GLY A 167 6.47 26.57 15.31
C GLY A 167 7.68 25.84 14.72
N THR A 168 8.24 24.85 15.41
CA THR A 168 9.39 24.06 14.94
C THR A 168 8.91 22.98 13.97
N LEU A 169 9.60 22.86 12.84
CA LEU A 169 9.46 21.71 11.94
C LEU A 169 10.19 20.49 12.52
N VAL A 170 9.47 19.38 12.65
CA VAL A 170 9.98 18.11 13.17
C VAL A 170 9.86 17.06 12.07
N PHE A 171 10.95 16.33 11.80
CA PHE A 171 11.00 15.27 10.80
C PHE A 171 11.35 13.94 11.48
N PRO A 172 10.37 13.20 12.03
CA PRO A 172 10.60 11.83 12.47
C PRO A 172 11.05 11.00 11.26
N SER A 173 12.20 10.35 11.38
CA SER A 173 12.71 9.46 10.33
C SER A 173 12.05 8.09 10.47
N VAL A 174 11.22 7.76 9.47
CA VAL A 174 10.64 6.41 9.31
C VAL A 174 11.73 5.43 8.88
N PHE A 175 12.65 5.87 8.02
CA PHE A 175 13.71 5.02 7.49
C PHE A 175 14.70 4.61 8.57
N GLU A 176 15.35 5.57 9.23
CA GLU A 176 16.35 5.28 10.27
C GLU A 176 15.76 4.52 11.46
N SER A 177 14.50 4.81 11.79
CA SER A 177 13.79 4.12 12.87
C SER A 177 13.69 2.61 12.61
N SER A 178 13.50 2.19 11.36
CA SER A 178 13.40 0.77 10.96
C SER A 178 14.71 -0.02 11.09
N PHE A 179 15.84 0.65 11.31
CA PHE A 179 17.15 0.04 11.57
C PHE A 179 17.57 0.12 13.04
N GLN A 180 16.72 0.66 13.89
CA GLN A 180 16.93 0.68 15.33
C GLN A 180 16.11 -0.45 15.97
N GLY A 181 16.70 -1.18 16.91
CA GLY A 181 16.02 -2.25 17.67
C GLY A 181 16.03 -3.63 16.99
N PHE A 182 15.67 -3.72 15.71
CA PHE A 182 15.67 -4.98 14.95
C PHE A 182 17.04 -5.67 14.99
N THR A 183 17.04 -7.00 15.14
CA THR A 183 18.28 -7.81 15.18
C THR A 183 19.04 -7.67 13.86
N GLU A 184 20.37 -7.56 13.78
CA GLU A 184 21.08 -7.45 12.48
C GLU A 184 20.35 -6.57 11.42
N PRO A 185 20.01 -5.30 11.75
CA PRO A 185 18.95 -4.55 11.05
C PRO A 185 19.22 -4.30 9.56
N ASP A 186 20.50 -4.31 9.18
CA ASP A 186 21.00 -4.16 7.81
C ASP A 186 20.87 -5.42 6.95
N ARG A 187 20.48 -6.55 7.54
CA ARG A 187 20.21 -7.79 6.82
C ARG A 187 18.73 -7.87 6.45
N PHE A 188 18.45 -8.13 5.16
CA PHE A 188 17.11 -8.47 4.69
C PHE A 188 16.75 -9.89 5.15
N ASP A 189 15.86 -9.97 6.13
CA ASP A 189 15.51 -11.21 6.80
C ASP A 189 14.00 -11.22 7.15
N PRO A 190 13.17 -11.87 6.30
CA PRO A 190 11.74 -12.00 6.53
C PRO A 190 11.38 -12.73 7.82
N ASP A 191 12.22 -13.64 8.32
CA ASP A 191 11.90 -14.46 9.49
C ASP A 191 11.74 -13.59 10.77
N ARG A 192 12.13 -12.31 10.74
CA ARG A 192 11.81 -11.29 11.77
C ARG A 192 10.33 -11.19 12.11
N PHE A 193 9.47 -11.34 11.10
CA PHE A 193 8.02 -11.21 11.24
C PHE A 193 7.35 -12.58 11.42
N SER A 194 8.11 -13.63 11.71
CA SER A 194 7.55 -14.94 12.03
C SER A 194 6.81 -14.91 13.38
N GLU A 195 5.96 -15.91 13.62
CA GLU A 195 5.24 -16.03 14.89
C GLU A 195 6.18 -16.27 16.09
N GLU A 196 7.37 -16.80 15.84
CA GLU A 196 8.40 -17.05 16.85
C GLU A 196 9.18 -15.77 17.19
N ARG A 197 9.51 -14.93 16.20
CA ARG A 197 10.35 -13.74 16.41
C ARG A 197 9.59 -12.47 16.69
N LYS A 198 8.48 -12.22 15.99
CA LYS A 198 7.57 -11.07 16.19
C LYS A 198 8.31 -9.74 16.46
N GLU A 199 9.39 -9.49 15.73
CA GLU A 199 10.24 -8.33 15.98
C GLU A 199 9.50 -7.02 15.74
N ASP A 200 8.47 -7.02 14.90
CA ASP A 200 7.59 -5.87 14.68
C ASP A 200 6.67 -5.54 15.87
N GLU A 201 6.34 -6.53 16.70
CA GLU A 201 5.61 -6.31 17.96
C GLU A 201 6.57 -5.84 19.06
N ILE A 202 7.74 -6.48 19.18
CA ILE A 202 8.76 -6.17 20.18
C ILE A 202 9.34 -4.76 19.94
N PHE A 203 9.67 -4.44 18.69
CA PHE A 203 10.21 -3.16 18.25
C PHE A 203 9.13 -2.29 17.56
N LYS A 204 7.88 -2.37 18.03
CA LYS A 204 6.75 -1.59 17.48
C LYS A 204 7.01 -0.09 17.39
N ARG A 205 7.79 0.46 18.33
CA ARG A 205 8.16 1.89 18.35
C ARG A 205 9.11 2.27 17.20
N ASN A 206 9.78 1.27 16.64
CA ASN A 206 10.79 1.42 15.61
C ASN A 206 10.20 1.14 14.22
N PHE A 207 9.20 0.25 14.14
CA PHE A 207 8.51 -0.07 12.88
C PHE A 207 7.44 0.97 12.51
N LEU A 208 7.89 2.09 11.94
CA LEU A 208 7.05 3.24 11.62
C LEU A 208 6.71 3.37 10.12
N ALA A 209 6.89 2.30 9.33
CA ALA A 209 6.70 2.33 7.86
C ALA A 209 5.32 2.84 7.40
N PHE A 210 4.31 2.70 8.26
CA PHE A 210 2.95 3.17 8.03
C PHE A 210 2.52 4.31 8.98
N GLY A 211 3.47 4.91 9.70
CA GLY A 211 3.21 5.90 10.74
C GLY A 211 2.54 5.31 11.99
N VAL A 212 2.11 6.19 12.89
CA VAL A 212 1.43 5.84 14.13
C VAL A 212 0.49 6.98 14.56
N GLY A 213 -0.54 6.65 15.34
CA GLY A 213 -1.44 7.64 15.92
C GLY A 213 -2.50 8.14 14.93
N PRO A 214 -3.02 9.36 15.11
CA PRO A 214 -4.13 9.90 14.29
C PRO A 214 -3.84 10.01 12.79
N HIS A 215 -2.57 10.06 12.41
CA HIS A 215 -2.11 10.13 11.01
C HIS A 215 -1.48 8.82 10.52
N GLN A 216 -1.76 7.69 11.20
CA GLN A 216 -1.37 6.37 10.70
C GLN A 216 -2.03 6.12 9.33
N CYS A 217 -1.26 5.54 8.41
CA CYS A 217 -1.69 5.27 7.05
C CYS A 217 -2.95 4.40 7.02
N VAL A 218 -4.05 4.97 6.52
CA VAL A 218 -5.34 4.28 6.37
C VAL A 218 -5.25 3.11 5.38
N GLY A 219 -4.31 3.20 4.43
CA GLY A 219 -4.06 2.23 3.37
C GLY A 219 -3.18 1.05 3.76
N GLN A 220 -2.69 0.95 5.02
CA GLN A 220 -1.72 -0.08 5.43
C GLN A 220 -2.14 -1.50 5.04
N ARG A 221 -3.39 -1.88 5.33
CA ARG A 221 -3.90 -3.23 5.02
C ARG A 221 -3.98 -3.46 3.51
N TYR A 222 -4.45 -2.46 2.77
CA TYR A 222 -4.52 -2.52 1.31
C TYR A 222 -3.12 -2.68 0.70
N ALA A 223 -2.16 -1.84 1.10
CA ALA A 223 -0.80 -1.85 0.59
C ALA A 223 -0.08 -3.19 0.86
N LEU A 224 -0.18 -3.72 2.08
CA LEU A 224 0.41 -5.02 2.39
C LEU A 224 -0.25 -6.16 1.62
N ASN A 225 -1.58 -6.19 1.52
CA ASN A 225 -2.28 -7.22 0.75
C ASN A 225 -1.94 -7.13 -0.75
N GLN A 226 -1.85 -5.92 -1.30
CA GLN A 226 -1.48 -5.68 -2.69
C GLN A 226 -0.04 -6.11 -2.96
N LEU A 227 0.88 -5.85 -2.03
CA LEU A 227 2.28 -6.28 -2.13
C LEU A 227 2.41 -7.81 -2.04
N VAL A 228 1.71 -8.47 -1.11
CA VAL A 228 1.68 -9.93 -1.01
C VAL A 228 1.10 -10.54 -2.29
N LEU A 229 -0.03 -10.03 -2.77
CA LEU A 229 -0.65 -10.50 -4.01
C LEU A 229 0.29 -10.35 -5.21
N PHE A 230 0.95 -9.20 -5.32
CA PHE A 230 1.95 -8.96 -6.35
C PHE A 230 3.11 -9.96 -6.26
N ILE A 231 3.73 -10.11 -5.09
CA ILE A 231 4.85 -11.04 -4.87
C ILE A 231 4.41 -12.47 -5.26
N SER A 232 3.25 -12.91 -4.79
CA SER A 232 2.73 -14.26 -5.09
C SER A 232 2.52 -14.48 -6.59
N MET A 233 1.86 -13.54 -7.27
CA MET A 233 1.60 -13.67 -8.70
C MET A 233 2.87 -13.52 -9.53
N PHE A 234 3.66 -12.47 -9.29
CA PHE A 234 4.86 -12.18 -10.05
C PHE A 234 5.86 -13.34 -9.98
N THR A 235 6.14 -13.85 -8.78
CA THR A 235 7.13 -14.93 -8.59
C THR A 235 6.66 -16.30 -9.10
N SER A 236 5.34 -16.51 -9.21
CA SER A 236 4.74 -17.74 -9.76
C SER A 236 4.64 -17.72 -11.28
N LEU A 237 4.34 -16.56 -11.86
CA LEU A 237 4.10 -16.41 -13.30
C LEU A 237 5.38 -16.13 -14.09
N ILE A 238 6.35 -15.45 -13.46
CA ILE A 238 7.51 -14.88 -14.12
C ILE A 238 8.82 -15.36 -13.45
N ASP A 239 9.78 -15.73 -14.29
CA ASP A 239 11.19 -15.75 -13.94
C ASP A 239 11.78 -14.40 -14.32
N PHE A 240 12.54 -13.83 -13.41
CA PHE A 240 13.08 -12.49 -13.55
C PHE A 240 14.54 -12.47 -13.15
N LYS A 241 15.29 -11.58 -13.81
CA LYS A 241 16.69 -11.30 -13.49
C LYS A 241 16.95 -9.81 -13.62
N ARG A 242 17.40 -9.17 -12.54
CA ARG A 242 17.71 -7.74 -12.57
C ARG A 242 18.94 -7.46 -13.45
N ASP A 243 18.87 -6.41 -14.26
CA ASP A 243 20.00 -5.84 -14.98
C ASP A 243 20.78 -4.92 -14.03
N ARG A 244 21.73 -5.51 -13.29
CA ARG A 244 22.46 -4.81 -12.23
C ARG A 244 23.55 -3.93 -12.80
N THR A 245 23.40 -2.62 -12.64
CA THR A 245 24.42 -1.60 -12.96
C THR A 245 25.16 -1.12 -11.71
N ASP A 246 26.27 -0.40 -11.88
CA ASP A 246 27.04 0.16 -10.75
C ASP A 246 26.17 1.10 -9.91
N GLY A 247 26.11 0.84 -8.60
CA GLY A 247 25.27 1.62 -7.67
C GLY A 247 23.77 1.33 -7.78
N CYS A 248 23.36 0.22 -8.40
CA CYS A 248 21.95 -0.14 -8.57
C CYS A 248 21.14 -0.17 -7.25
N ASP A 249 21.76 -0.54 -6.14
CA ASP A 249 21.10 -0.58 -4.83
C ASP A 249 21.13 0.74 -4.06
N GLU A 250 21.76 1.79 -4.62
CA GLU A 250 21.68 3.13 -4.08
C GLU A 250 20.24 3.65 -4.18
N THR A 251 19.81 4.34 -3.14
CA THR A 251 18.48 4.92 -3.06
C THR A 251 18.46 6.31 -3.67
N VAL A 252 17.50 6.58 -4.56
CA VAL A 252 17.17 7.93 -5.03
C VAL A 252 15.77 8.33 -4.59
N TYR A 253 15.55 9.64 -4.47
CA TYR A 253 14.29 10.22 -4.02
C TYR A 253 13.49 10.77 -5.20
N VAL A 254 12.36 10.13 -5.50
CA VAL A 254 11.43 10.53 -6.56
C VAL A 254 9.99 10.15 -6.17
N PRO A 255 9.16 11.11 -5.74
CA PRO A 255 9.04 11.59 -4.34
C PRO A 255 9.13 10.54 -3.21
N THR A 256 9.04 9.25 -3.50
CA THR A 256 9.38 8.13 -2.60
C THR A 256 10.78 7.61 -2.90
N ILE A 257 11.27 6.63 -2.15
CA ILE A 257 12.57 6.01 -2.43
C ILE A 257 12.49 4.92 -3.50
N CYS A 258 13.36 4.96 -4.50
CA CYS A 258 13.47 3.88 -5.49
C CYS A 258 14.94 3.53 -5.78
N PRO A 259 15.20 2.37 -6.42
CA PRO A 259 16.55 2.03 -6.86
C PRO A 259 17.05 3.02 -7.92
N LYS A 260 18.31 3.46 -7.80
CA LYS A 260 18.95 4.45 -8.68
C LYS A 260 18.94 4.10 -10.16
N ASP A 261 18.94 2.81 -10.48
CA ASP A 261 19.02 2.28 -11.85
C ASP A 261 17.64 2.02 -12.50
N ASP A 262 16.57 2.56 -11.91
CA ASP A 262 15.17 2.33 -12.28
C ASP A 262 14.72 0.86 -12.18
N CYS A 263 15.53 -0.03 -11.60
CA CYS A 263 15.26 -1.46 -11.46
C CYS A 263 14.87 -2.12 -12.80
N LYS A 264 15.76 -2.06 -13.80
CA LYS A 264 15.56 -2.78 -15.07
C LYS A 264 15.66 -4.29 -14.85
N VAL A 265 14.74 -5.04 -15.44
CA VAL A 265 14.61 -6.49 -15.22
C VAL A 265 14.30 -7.22 -16.52
N PHE A 266 15.02 -8.31 -16.77
CA PHE A 266 14.70 -9.27 -17.83
C PHE A 266 13.63 -10.23 -17.33
N LEU A 267 12.57 -10.42 -18.11
CA LEU A 267 11.44 -11.27 -17.75
C LEU A 267 11.32 -12.44 -18.73
N SER A 268 11.09 -13.64 -18.20
CA SER A 268 10.70 -14.82 -18.96
C SER A 268 9.53 -15.52 -18.29
N LYS A 269 8.68 -16.17 -19.08
CA LYS A 269 7.53 -16.92 -18.57
C LYS A 269 8.02 -18.12 -17.73
N ARG A 270 7.47 -18.27 -16.51
CA ARG A 270 7.75 -19.40 -15.59
C ARG A 270 6.67 -20.47 -15.60
N CYS A 271 5.40 -20.06 -15.62
CA CYS A 271 4.26 -20.98 -15.63
C CYS A 271 4.08 -21.67 -16.98
N THR A 272 3.34 -22.79 -17.03
CA THR A 272 3.04 -23.46 -18.31
C THR A 272 2.08 -22.62 -19.17
N ARG A 273 1.10 -21.98 -18.53
CA ARG A 273 0.14 -21.06 -19.12
C ARG A 273 -0.23 -19.98 -18.10
N TYR A 274 -0.50 -18.77 -18.59
CA TYR A 274 -1.06 -17.72 -17.74
C TYR A 274 -2.51 -18.05 -17.35
N PRO A 275 -2.94 -17.70 -16.12
CA PRO A 275 -4.32 -17.90 -15.69
C PRO A 275 -5.28 -17.14 -16.59
N SER A 276 -6.44 -17.74 -16.85
CA SER A 276 -7.54 -17.12 -17.59
C SER A 276 -8.55 -16.55 -16.59
N PHE A 277 -8.48 -15.25 -16.32
CA PHE A 277 -9.43 -14.60 -15.42
C PHE A 277 -10.68 -14.10 -16.17
N PRO A 278 -11.87 -14.13 -15.52
CA PRO A 278 -13.06 -13.48 -16.06
C PRO A 278 -12.80 -11.99 -16.27
N ARG A 279 -13.51 -11.36 -17.21
CA ARG A 279 -13.43 -9.90 -17.36
C ARG A 279 -13.96 -9.24 -16.09
N VAL A 280 -13.48 -8.03 -15.76
CA VAL A 280 -13.89 -7.31 -14.53
C VAL A 280 -15.41 -7.21 -14.39
N GLY A 281 -16.16 -7.05 -15.50
CA GLY A 281 -17.63 -7.04 -15.48
C GLY A 281 -18.31 -8.37 -15.16
N GLU A 282 -17.64 -9.50 -15.39
CA GLU A 282 -18.14 -10.86 -15.10
C GLU A 282 -17.85 -11.28 -13.63
N LEU A 283 -16.90 -10.62 -12.97
CA LEU A 283 -16.57 -10.84 -11.55
C LEU A 283 -17.56 -10.16 -10.60
N ILE A 284 -18.23 -9.10 -11.06
CA ILE A 284 -19.20 -8.32 -10.27
C ILE A 284 -20.58 -8.98 -10.28
N THR A 285 -20.86 -9.82 -11.28
CA THR A 285 -22.07 -10.64 -11.37
C THR A 285 -21.79 -12.03 -10.79
N GLY A 286 -21.59 -12.13 -9.48
CA GLY A 286 -21.68 -13.41 -8.77
C GLY A 286 -23.15 -13.82 -8.58
N PRO A 287 -23.46 -15.12 -8.39
CA PRO A 287 -24.81 -15.64 -8.28
C PRO A 287 -25.62 -15.08 -7.11
#